data_AF-A0A536VAA9-F1
#
_entry.id   AF-A0A536VAA9-F1
#
_cell.length_a   1.000
_cell.length_b   1.000
_cell.length_c   1.000
_cell.angle_alpha   90.00
_cell.angle_beta   90.00
_cell.angle_gamma   90.00
#
_symmetry.space_group_name_H-M   'P 1'
#
loop_
_entity.id
_entity.type
_entity.pdbx_description
1 polymer ?
#
loop_
_entity_poly.entity_id
_entity_poly.type
_entity_poly.pdbx_seq_one_letter_code
_entity_poly.pdbx_strand_id
1 'polypeptide(L)'
;MGLMQVIPRFHPDKFSDDGKNSIFDPHVNIELGAKVLKEYIRRGGTEVAGLQLYNGAASDPTYAYADKVMAERQKLSEAIRHAGAKA
;
A
#
# COMPACT_ATOMS: atom_id res chain seq x y z
N MET A 1 -14.88 2.06 -1.26
CA MET A 1 -13.40 1.94 -1.28
C MET A 1 -13.02 0.75 -0.40
N GLY A 2 -12.10 -0.10 -0.84
CA GLY A 2 -11.64 -1.26 -0.05
C GLY A 2 -10.40 -0.96 0.81
N LEU A 3 -9.86 -1.97 1.49
CA LEU A 3 -8.80 -1.86 2.52
C LEU A 3 -7.59 -1.01 2.10
N MET A 4 -7.07 -1.21 0.89
CA MET A 4 -5.89 -0.57 0.33
C MET A 4 -6.18 0.80 -0.32
N GLN A 5 -7.42 1.30 -0.25
CA GLN A 5 -7.85 2.63 -0.73
C GLN A 5 -7.39 2.99 -2.16
N VAL A 6 -7.18 2.00 -3.02
CA VAL A 6 -6.80 2.22 -4.43
C VAL A 6 -7.96 2.89 -5.16
N ILE A 7 -7.70 4.07 -5.74
CA ILE A 7 -8.70 4.85 -6.47
C ILE A 7 -8.80 4.33 -7.92
N PRO A 8 -9.94 3.78 -8.37
CA PRO A 8 -10.06 3.17 -9.70
C PRO A 8 -9.81 4.13 -10.86
N ARG A 9 -10.16 5.41 -10.68
CA ARG A 9 -9.98 6.47 -11.69
C ARG A 9 -8.53 6.63 -12.14
N PHE A 10 -7.57 6.36 -11.26
CA PHE A 10 -6.14 6.54 -11.53
C PHE A 10 -5.43 5.24 -11.94
N HIS A 11 -6.13 4.11 -11.95
CA HIS A 11 -5.56 2.81 -12.31
C HIS A 11 -6.53 1.97 -13.16
N PRO A 12 -7.16 2.54 -14.21
CA PRO A 12 -8.20 1.84 -14.97
C PRO A 12 -7.70 0.56 -15.63
N ASP A 13 -6.41 0.48 -15.95
CA ASP A 13 -5.70 -0.68 -16.50
C ASP A 13 -5.52 -1.83 -15.50
N LYS A 14 -5.64 -1.54 -14.20
CA LYS A 14 -5.42 -2.52 -13.12
C LYS A 14 -6.72 -3.14 -12.60
N PHE A 15 -7.87 -2.72 -13.11
CA PHE A 15 -9.16 -3.34 -12.85
C PHE A 15 -9.64 -4.01 -14.14
N SER A 16 -9.96 -5.31 -14.08
CA SER A 16 -10.74 -5.94 -15.15
C SER A 16 -12.16 -5.37 -15.19
N ASP A 17 -12.92 -5.59 -16.27
CA ASP A 17 -14.27 -5.01 -16.47
C ASP A 17 -15.29 -5.37 -15.35
N ASP A 18 -15.01 -6.44 -14.61
CA ASP A 18 -15.68 -7.01 -13.44
C ASP A 18 -15.14 -6.46 -12.08
N GLY A 19 -14.06 -5.69 -12.11
CA GLY A 19 -13.23 -5.30 -10.97
C GLY A 19 -13.82 -4.30 -9.97
N LYS A 20 -14.97 -3.67 -10.26
CA LYS A 20 -15.62 -2.74 -9.31
C LYS A 20 -16.28 -3.45 -8.12
N ASN A 21 -16.79 -4.66 -8.30
CA ASN A 21 -17.37 -5.46 -7.21
C ASN A 21 -16.29 -6.26 -6.44
N SER A 22 -15.13 -6.49 -7.06
CA SER A 22 -14.05 -7.31 -6.52
C SER A 22 -13.18 -6.59 -5.47
N ILE A 23 -13.18 -5.25 -5.42
CA ILE A 23 -12.41 -4.51 -4.39
C ILE A 23 -12.90 -4.69 -2.95
N PHE A 24 -14.09 -5.26 -2.77
CA PHE A 24 -14.64 -5.60 -1.47
C PHE A 24 -14.16 -6.98 -0.98
N ASP A 25 -13.63 -7.81 -1.89
CA ASP A 25 -12.90 -9.02 -1.51
C ASP A 25 -11.53 -8.61 -0.93
N PRO A 26 -11.20 -8.99 0.31
CA PRO A 26 -9.96 -8.60 0.95
C PRO A 26 -8.72 -9.15 0.25
N HIS A 27 -8.76 -10.36 -0.32
CA HIS A 27 -7.63 -10.95 -1.02
C HIS A 27 -7.34 -10.18 -2.31
N VAL A 28 -8.38 -9.91 -3.10
CA VAL A 28 -8.22 -9.15 -4.35
C VAL A 28 -7.76 -7.72 -4.04
N ASN A 29 -8.32 -7.11 -2.99
CA ASN A 29 -7.95 -5.76 -2.60
C ASN A 29 -6.47 -5.65 -2.18
N ILE A 30 -5.97 -6.62 -1.42
CA ILE A 30 -4.57 -6.69 -0.99
C ILE A 30 -3.65 -6.91 -2.20
N GLU A 31 -3.97 -7.86 -3.08
CA GLU A 31 -3.14 -8.15 -4.25
C GLU A 31 -3.03 -6.95 -5.19
N LEU A 32 -4.16 -6.30 -5.47
CA LEU A 32 -4.19 -5.10 -6.29
C LEU A 32 -3.41 -3.95 -5.65
N GLY A 33 -3.64 -3.67 -4.37
CA GLY A 33 -2.94 -2.63 -3.63
C GLY A 33 -1.42 -2.87 -3.61
N ALA A 34 -1.00 -4.13 -3.43
CA ALA A 34 0.42 -4.50 -3.46
C ALA A 34 1.05 -4.28 -4.84
N LYS A 35 0.34 -4.61 -5.94
CA LYS A 35 0.81 -4.33 -7.31
C LYS A 35 0.97 -2.83 -7.55
N VAL A 36 0.02 -2.02 -7.10
CA VAL A 36 0.11 -0.55 -7.19
C VAL A 36 1.29 0.00 -6.37
N LEU A 37 1.43 -0.43 -5.12
CA LEU A 37 2.53 0.00 -4.26
C LEU A 37 3.90 -0.37 -4.83
N LYS A 38 4.05 -1.60 -5.35
CA LYS A 38 5.29 -2.06 -5.98
C LYS A 38 5.68 -1.17 -7.17
N GLU A 39 4.72 -0.78 -8.00
CA GLU A 39 5.01 0.12 -9.12
C GLU A 39 5.45 1.50 -8.63
N TYR A 40 4.80 2.06 -7.62
CA TYR A 40 5.18 3.36 -7.08
C TYR A 40 6.54 3.37 -6.41
N ILE A 41 6.90 2.32 -5.67
CA ILE A 41 8.26 2.16 -5.13
C ILE A 41 9.28 2.12 -6.27
N ARG A 42 9.02 1.36 -7.33
CA ARG A 42 9.89 1.30 -8.50
C ARG A 42 10.03 2.67 -9.19
N ARG A 43 8.94 3.44 -9.29
CA ARG A 43 8.93 4.79 -9.90
C ARG A 43 9.62 5.85 -9.04
N GLY A 44 9.41 5.80 -7.72
CA GLY A 44 10.01 6.73 -6.77
C GLY A 44 11.47 6.43 -6.43
N GLY A 45 11.96 5.22 -6.75
CA GLY A 45 13.34 4.79 -6.51
C GLY A 45 13.66 4.43 -5.05
N THR A 46 12.81 4.85 -4.11
CA THR A 46 12.90 4.48 -2.70
C THR A 46 11.53 4.10 -2.16
N GLU A 47 11.52 3.40 -1.02
CA GLU A 47 10.27 3.01 -0.36
C GLU A 47 9.47 4.23 0.12
N VAL A 48 10.15 5.22 0.72
CA VAL A 48 9.52 6.46 1.17
C VAL A 48 8.89 7.23 0.01
N ALA A 49 9.63 7.42 -1.09
CA ALA A 49 9.09 8.07 -2.28
C ALA A 49 7.92 7.28 -2.90
N GLY A 50 7.99 5.95 -2.87
CA GLY A 50 6.90 5.08 -3.29
C GLY A 50 5.63 5.26 -2.45
N LEU A 51 5.76 5.37 -1.13
CA LEU A 51 4.64 5.61 -0.22
C LEU A 51 4.02 6.99 -0.44
N GLN A 52 4.82 8.02 -0.70
CA GLN A 52 4.31 9.35 -1.03
C GLN A 52 3.54 9.36 -2.35
N LEU A 53 4.06 8.67 -3.39
CA LEU A 53 3.35 8.48 -4.65
C LEU A 53 2.03 7.71 -4.45
N TYR A 54 2.05 6.66 -3.62
CA TYR A 54 0.87 5.85 -3.30
C TYR A 54 -0.24 6.67 -2.64
N ASN A 55 0.12 7.56 -1.70
CA ASN A 55 -0.83 8.46 -1.04
C ASN A 55 -1.21 9.69 -1.88
N GLY A 56 -0.63 9.87 -3.06
CA GLY A 56 -0.85 11.04 -3.91
C GLY A 56 -0.21 12.33 -3.38
N ALA A 57 0.73 12.23 -2.44
CA ALA A 57 1.38 13.34 -1.74
C ALA A 57 2.89 13.40 -2.07
N ALA A 58 3.24 13.26 -3.34
CA ALA A 58 4.63 13.16 -3.82
C ALA A 58 5.50 14.39 -3.49
N SER A 59 4.88 15.56 -3.32
CA SER A 59 5.55 16.82 -3.00
C SER A 59 5.36 17.27 -1.54
N ASP A 60 4.80 16.41 -0.68
CA ASP A 60 4.60 16.73 0.73
C ASP A 60 5.94 16.67 1.49
N PRO A 61 6.46 17.79 2.00
CA PRO A 61 7.74 17.82 2.69
C PRO A 61 7.69 17.20 4.09
N THR A 62 6.51 16.92 4.63
CA THR A 62 6.34 16.37 5.98
C THR A 62 6.55 14.87 6.05
N TYR A 63 6.43 14.16 4.92
CA TYR A 63 6.50 12.70 4.85
C TYR A 63 5.55 11.96 5.81
N ALA A 64 4.54 12.63 6.38
CA ALA A 64 3.77 12.14 7.51
C ALA A 64 3.09 10.79 7.25
N TYR A 65 2.60 10.57 6.03
CA TYR A 65 2.05 9.28 5.63
C TYR A 65 3.11 8.17 5.61
N ALA A 66 4.25 8.43 4.97
CA ALA A 66 5.32 7.45 4.85
C ALA A 66 5.88 7.08 6.24
N ASP A 67 6.14 8.08 7.08
CA ASP A 67 6.65 7.88 8.44
C ASP A 67 5.69 7.04 9.29
N LYS A 68 4.38 7.30 9.19
CA LYS A 68 3.37 6.51 9.88
C LYS A 68 3.39 5.05 9.41
N VAL A 69 3.40 4.81 8.10
CA VAL A 69 3.42 3.43 7.56
C VAL A 69 4.67 2.68 7.99
N MET A 70 5.84 3.34 7.97
CA MET A 70 7.11 2.74 8.39
C MET A 70 7.10 2.37 9.87
N ALA A 71 6.59 3.27 10.73
CA ALA A 71 6.45 3.01 12.15
C ALA A 71 5.51 1.83 12.43
N GLU A 72 4.37 1.75 11.74
CA GLU A 72 3.44 0.62 11.89
C GLU A 72 4.05 -0.70 11.37
N ARG A 73 4.79 -0.67 10.25
CA ARG A 73 5.51 -1.84 9.76
C ARG A 73 6.53 -2.35 10.78
N GLN A 74 7.26 -1.44 11.42
CA GLN A 74 8.23 -1.81 12.45
C GLN A 74 7.53 -2.50 13.64
N LYS A 75 6.43 -1.92 14.14
CA LYS A 75 5.63 -2.53 15.24
C LYS A 75 5.12 -3.92 14.88
N LEU A 76 4.58 -4.11 13.68
CA LEU A 76 4.14 -5.43 13.22
C LEU A 76 5.30 -6.43 13.11
N SER A 77 6.45 -5.98 12.61
CA SER A 77 7.65 -6.83 12.50
C SER A 77 8.15 -7.26 13.87
N GLU A 78 8.12 -6.37 14.86
CA GLU A 78 8.44 -6.68 16.26
C GLU A 78 7.46 -7.71 16.84
N ALA A 79 6.15 -7.49 16.66
CA ALA A 79 5.12 -8.41 17.13
C ALA A 79 5.28 -9.82 16.53
N ILE A 80 5.56 -9.92 15.23
CA ILE A 80 5.80 -11.20 14.54
C ILE A 80 7.04 -11.90 15.10
N ARG A 81 8.16 -11.17 15.32
CA ARG A 81 9.36 -11.74 15.94
C ARG A 81 9.08 -12.27 17.34
N HIS A 82 8.33 -11.54 18.15
CA HIS A 82 7.96 -11.99 19.49
C HIS A 82 7.01 -13.19 19.50
N ALA A 83 6.07 -13.26 18.54
CA ALA A 83 5.20 -14.43 18.39
C ALA A 83 5.99 -15.68 17.97
N GLY A 84 6.94 -15.53 17.04
CA GLY A 84 7.80 -16.62 16.58
C GLY A 84 8.80 -17.10 17.64
N ALA A 85 9.27 -16.23 18.53
CA ALA A 85 10.14 -16.61 19.65
C ALA A 85 9.39 -17.36 20.78
N LYS A 86 8.06 -17.34 20.77
CA LYS A 86 7.19 -18.02 21.75
C LYS A 86 6.63 -19.36 21.23
N ALA A 87 6.82 -19.66 19.95
CA ALA A 87 6.41 -20.90 19.30
C ALA A 87 7.55 -21.92 19.34
#